data_AF-A0A846PEP6-F1
#
_entry.id   AF-A0A846PEP6-F1
#
_cell.length_a   1.000
_cell.length_b   1.000
_cell.length_c   1.000
_cell.angle_alpha   90.00
_cell.angle_beta   90.00
_cell.angle_gamma   90.00
#
_symmetry.space_group_name_H-M   'P 1'
#
loop_
_entity.id
_entity.type
_entity.pdbx_description
1 polymer ?
#
loop_
_entity_poly.entity_id
_entity_poly.type
_entity_poly.pdbx_seq_one_letter_code
_entity_poly.pdbx_strand_id
1 'polypeptide(L)'
;MKALNCPLCELDLAEEKIYFEDNSFIVLRTRSLKGHKERIMIVWKQHDHTISYKAQERALDILSRIGRKVFGYTPKFVIMDSTFATINDHWHLVVSDLDPKSEDFDQILATRWIRVVDNTLAVESEARNVQVG
;
A
#
# COMPACT_ATOMS: atom_id res chain seq x y z
N MET A 1 -21.34 -7.45 0.33
CA MET A 1 -21.80 -8.32 -0.79
C MET A 1 -20.72 -8.29 -1.87
N LYS A 2 -20.50 -9.33 -2.68
CA LYS A 2 -19.59 -9.20 -3.85
C LYS A 2 -20.36 -8.51 -4.97
N ALA A 3 -19.81 -7.48 -5.60
CA ALA A 3 -20.38 -6.93 -6.83
C ALA A 3 -20.01 -7.83 -8.01
N LEU A 4 -20.93 -7.95 -8.99
CA LEU A 4 -20.64 -8.64 -10.24
C LEU A 4 -19.46 -7.96 -10.95
N ASN A 5 -18.44 -8.73 -11.32
CA ASN A 5 -17.28 -8.31 -12.12
C ASN A 5 -16.34 -7.30 -11.45
N CYS A 6 -16.32 -7.18 -10.12
CA CYS A 6 -15.33 -6.35 -9.44
C CYS A 6 -13.98 -7.10 -9.36
N PRO A 7 -12.90 -6.62 -10.01
CA PRO A 7 -11.62 -7.34 -10.03
C PRO A 7 -10.99 -7.51 -8.65
N LEU A 8 -11.33 -6.65 -7.69
CA LEU A 8 -10.86 -6.73 -6.29
C LEU A 8 -11.68 -7.70 -5.43
N CYS A 9 -12.91 -8.02 -5.83
CA CYS A 9 -13.73 -9.07 -5.19
C CYS A 9 -13.38 -10.49 -5.68
N GLU A 10 -12.75 -10.56 -6.85
CA GLU A 10 -12.41 -11.77 -7.60
C GLU A 10 -10.89 -11.99 -7.67
N LEU A 11 -10.14 -11.41 -6.73
CA LEU A 11 -8.70 -11.68 -6.62
C LEU A 11 -8.45 -13.18 -6.44
N ASP A 12 -7.69 -13.76 -7.36
CA ASP A 12 -7.19 -15.12 -7.23
C ASP A 12 -5.95 -15.13 -6.34
N LEU A 13 -6.18 -15.24 -5.04
CA LEU A 13 -5.14 -15.12 -4.02
C LEU A 13 -4.01 -16.16 -4.15
N ALA A 14 -4.23 -17.27 -4.87
CA ALA A 14 -3.20 -18.28 -5.10
C ALA A 14 -2.09 -17.77 -6.03
N GLU A 15 -2.41 -16.85 -6.94
CA GLU A 15 -1.49 -16.30 -7.94
C GLU A 15 -0.90 -14.94 -7.53
N GLU A 16 -1.39 -14.35 -6.45
CA GLU A 16 -0.98 -13.01 -6.00
C GLU A 16 0.12 -13.07 -4.94
N LYS A 17 1.09 -12.14 -5.01
CA LYS A 17 2.10 -11.98 -3.95
C LYS A 17 1.51 -11.22 -2.76
N ILE A 18 1.07 -11.95 -1.74
CA ILE A 18 0.46 -11.40 -0.52
C ILE A 18 1.53 -11.07 0.52
N TYR A 19 1.47 -9.85 1.07
CA TYR A 19 2.33 -9.38 2.14
C TYR A 19 1.65 -9.39 3.51
N PHE A 20 0.32 -9.31 3.53
CA PHE A 20 -0.49 -9.35 4.74
C PHE A 20 -1.93 -9.72 4.40
N GLU A 21 -2.57 -10.49 5.26
CA GLU A 21 -4.01 -10.78 5.16
C GLU A 21 -4.60 -10.95 6.57
N ASP A 22 -5.78 -10.37 6.78
CA ASP A 22 -6.62 -10.65 7.94
C ASP A 22 -8.11 -10.69 7.54
N ASN A 23 -9.03 -10.69 8.50
CA ASN A 23 -10.48 -10.75 8.24
C ASN A 23 -11.04 -9.55 7.45
N SER A 24 -10.29 -8.45 7.37
CA SER A 24 -10.73 -7.15 6.89
C SER A 24 -9.93 -6.64 5.70
N PHE A 25 -8.62 -6.86 5.67
CA PHE A 25 -7.72 -6.32 4.67
C PHE A 25 -6.83 -7.38 4.05
N ILE A 26 -6.44 -7.14 2.81
CA ILE A 26 -5.36 -7.84 2.12
C ILE A 26 -4.37 -6.78 1.64
N VAL A 27 -3.07 -7.00 1.88
CA VAL A 27 -1.99 -6.25 1.23
C VAL A 27 -1.30 -7.17 0.25
N LEU A 28 -1.29 -6.79 -1.02
CA LEU A 28 -0.67 -7.55 -2.09
C LEU A 28 0.12 -6.65 -3.03
N ARG A 29 1.00 -7.27 -3.83
CA ARG A 29 1.68 -6.60 -4.95
C ARG A 29 0.66 -6.23 -6.02
N THR A 30 0.80 -5.06 -6.64
CA THR A 30 -0.06 -4.72 -7.80
C THR A 30 0.39 -5.50 -9.02
N ARG A 31 -0.57 -5.92 -9.87
CA ARG A 31 -0.29 -6.71 -11.10
C ARG A 31 0.68 -6.02 -12.05
N SER A 32 0.49 -4.73 -12.29
CA SER A 32 1.45 -3.89 -13.01
C SER A 32 2.31 -3.12 -12.02
N LEU A 33 3.63 -3.16 -12.24
CA LEU A 33 4.61 -2.42 -11.46
C LEU A 33 4.97 -1.07 -12.08
N LYS A 34 4.65 -0.85 -13.37
CA LYS A 34 4.92 0.43 -14.05
C LYS A 34 6.37 0.93 -13.92
N GLY A 35 7.33 0.02 -13.97
CA GLY A 35 8.76 0.34 -13.79
C GLY A 35 9.24 0.44 -12.34
N HIS A 36 8.35 0.41 -11.34
CA HIS A 36 8.74 0.34 -9.93
C HIS A 36 9.36 -1.03 -9.58
N LYS A 37 10.28 -1.04 -8.62
CA LYS A 37 10.82 -2.30 -8.08
C LYS A 37 9.76 -3.07 -7.31
N GLU A 38 9.00 -2.37 -6.48
CA GLU A 38 7.81 -2.88 -5.81
C GLU A 38 6.69 -1.84 -5.89
N ARG A 39 5.45 -2.33 -5.98
CA ARG A 39 4.25 -1.51 -5.92
C ARG A 39 3.20 -2.37 -5.25
N ILE A 40 2.65 -1.89 -4.15
CA ILE A 40 1.71 -2.67 -3.33
C ILE A 40 0.42 -1.90 -3.16
N MET A 41 -0.65 -2.63 -2.87
CA MET A 41 -1.93 -2.04 -2.51
C MET A 41 -2.53 -2.75 -1.30
N ILE A 42 -3.33 -2.02 -0.53
CA ILE A 42 -4.23 -2.59 0.47
C ILE A 42 -5.65 -2.54 -0.06
N VAL A 43 -6.38 -3.63 0.14
CA VAL A 43 -7.76 -3.81 -0.33
C VAL A 43 -8.64 -4.12 0.88
N TRP A 44 -9.78 -3.44 1.01
CA TRP A 44 -10.82 -3.81 1.97
C TRP A 44 -11.56 -5.04 1.46
N LYS A 45 -11.71 -6.11 2.24
CA LYS A 45 -12.29 -7.37 1.74
C LYS A 45 -13.77 -7.26 1.35
N GLN A 46 -14.51 -6.33 1.96
CA GLN A 46 -15.90 -6.09 1.59
C GLN A 46 -15.96 -5.12 0.41
N HIS A 47 -16.91 -5.34 -0.50
CA HIS A 47 -17.15 -4.43 -1.61
C HIS A 47 -17.88 -3.19 -1.10
N ASP A 48 -17.10 -2.19 -0.70
CA ASP A 48 -17.58 -0.87 -0.34
C ASP A 48 -16.61 0.15 -0.93
N HIS A 49 -17.12 1.25 -1.49
CA HIS A 49 -16.27 2.33 -1.99
C HIS A 49 -15.65 3.16 -0.85
N THR A 50 -16.24 3.12 0.34
CA THR A 50 -15.75 3.85 1.52
C THR A 50 -15.69 2.94 2.74
N ILE A 51 -14.81 3.27 3.68
CA ILE A 51 -14.69 2.57 4.96
C ILE A 51 -14.73 3.58 6.11
N SER A 52 -14.99 3.11 7.33
CA SER A 52 -14.96 3.96 8.52
C SER A 52 -13.57 4.59 8.74
N TYR A 53 -13.53 5.77 9.36
CA TYR A 53 -12.27 6.44 9.71
C TYR A 53 -11.31 5.53 10.50
N LYS A 54 -11.84 4.78 11.48
CA LYS A 54 -11.05 3.82 12.28
C LYS A 54 -10.43 2.71 11.41
N ALA A 55 -11.17 2.22 10.41
CA ALA A 55 -10.65 1.24 9.47
C ALA A 55 -9.58 1.84 8.56
N GLN A 56 -9.76 3.10 8.14
CA GLN A 56 -8.77 3.82 7.32
C GLN A 56 -7.45 4.04 8.08
N GLU A 57 -7.48 4.54 9.33
CA GLU A 57 -6.25 4.68 10.12
C GLU A 57 -5.53 3.34 10.30
N ARG A 58 -6.29 2.27 10.58
CA ARG A 58 -5.75 0.92 10.68
C ARG A 58 -5.08 0.47 9.37
N ALA A 59 -5.69 0.77 8.22
CA ALA A 59 -5.11 0.46 6.91
C ALA A 59 -3.79 1.20 6.69
N LEU A 60 -3.73 2.49 7.05
CA LEU A 60 -2.50 3.29 6.96
C LEU A 60 -1.38 2.75 7.85
N ASP A 61 -1.71 2.27 9.05
CA ASP A 61 -0.72 1.68 9.95
C ASP A 61 -0.19 0.32 9.45
N ILE A 62 -1.08 -0.51 8.90
CA ILE A 62 -0.69 -1.76 8.23
C ILE A 62 0.25 -1.45 7.08
N LEU A 63 -0.12 -0.50 6.20
CA LEU A 63 0.70 -0.09 5.06
C LEU A 63 2.05 0.51 5.49
N SER A 64 2.09 1.35 6.52
CA SER A 64 3.34 1.88 7.05
C SER A 64 4.28 0.76 7.51
N ARG A 65 3.75 -0.22 8.25
CA ARG A 65 4.56 -1.34 8.79
C ARG A 65 5.05 -2.29 7.69
N ILE A 66 4.16 -2.69 6.77
CA ILE A 66 4.52 -3.57 5.65
C ILE A 66 5.42 -2.85 4.66
N GLY A 67 5.09 -1.60 4.34
CA GLY A 67 5.84 -0.76 3.44
C GLY A 67 7.29 -0.57 3.87
N ARG A 68 7.58 -0.39 5.17
CA ARG A 68 8.98 -0.34 5.66
C ARG A 68 9.81 -1.56 5.28
N LYS A 69 9.20 -2.76 5.29
CA LYS A 69 9.86 -4.01 4.90
C LYS A 69 10.01 -4.12 3.38
N VAL A 70 8.93 -3.83 2.64
CA VAL A 70 8.90 -3.95 1.18
C VAL A 70 9.79 -2.91 0.50
N PHE A 71 9.72 -1.67 0.98
CA PHE A 71 10.41 -0.50 0.44
C PHE A 71 11.69 -0.17 1.18
N GLY A 72 12.27 -1.10 1.95
CA GLY A 72 13.50 -0.85 2.72
C GLY A 72 14.72 -0.45 1.86
N TYR A 73 14.60 -0.56 0.54
CA TYR A 73 15.61 -0.12 -0.43
C TYR A 73 15.54 1.37 -0.79
N THR A 74 14.45 2.07 -0.44
CA THR A 74 14.27 3.50 -0.71
C THR A 74 14.19 4.28 0.61
N PRO A 75 14.73 5.51 0.69
CA PRO A 75 14.65 6.32 1.91
C PRO A 75 13.22 6.68 2.30
N LYS A 76 12.26 6.68 1.36
CA LYS A 76 10.86 6.99 1.63
C LYS A 76 9.92 6.31 0.64
N PHE A 77 8.68 6.15 1.06
CA PHE A 77 7.58 5.73 0.20
C PHE A 77 6.32 6.52 0.54
N VAL A 78 5.35 6.53 -0.37
CA VAL A 78 4.10 7.29 -0.20
C VAL A 78 2.89 6.39 -0.28
N ILE A 79 1.93 6.65 0.61
CA ILE A 79 0.58 6.08 0.57
C ILE A 79 -0.33 7.13 -0.08
N MET A 80 -0.92 6.77 -1.20
CA MET A 80 -1.71 7.67 -2.04
C MET A 80 -3.20 7.40 -1.87
N ASP A 81 -4.02 8.42 -2.05
CA ASP A 81 -5.46 8.23 -2.19
C ASP A 81 -5.84 7.63 -3.55
N SER A 82 -7.13 7.37 -3.74
CA SER A 82 -7.68 6.72 -4.93
C SER A 82 -8.03 7.70 -6.05
N THR A 83 -7.48 8.92 -6.07
CA THR A 83 -7.86 9.98 -7.06
C THR A 83 -7.85 9.49 -8.51
N PHE A 84 -6.88 8.64 -8.87
CA PHE A 84 -6.77 8.06 -10.21
C PHE A 84 -6.94 6.54 -10.23
N ALA A 85 -7.64 5.99 -9.24
CA ALA A 85 -7.95 4.57 -9.25
C ALA A 85 -8.85 4.24 -10.45
N THR A 86 -8.56 3.13 -11.11
CA THR A 86 -9.43 2.61 -12.19
C THR A 86 -10.61 1.82 -11.63
N ILE A 87 -10.49 1.33 -10.40
CA ILE A 87 -11.51 0.55 -9.69
C ILE A 87 -12.13 1.44 -8.61
N ASN A 88 -13.12 2.24 -9.01
CA ASN A 88 -13.72 3.28 -8.14
C ASN A 88 -14.91 2.80 -7.32
N ASP A 89 -15.31 1.54 -7.42
CA ASP A 89 -16.43 0.97 -6.66
C ASP A 89 -15.97 0.19 -5.42
N HIS A 90 -14.66 -0.01 -5.28
CA HIS A 90 -14.08 -0.84 -4.23
C HIS A 90 -12.90 -0.12 -3.56
N TRP A 91 -12.98 0.01 -2.24
CA TRP A 91 -11.98 0.72 -1.45
C TRP A 91 -10.62 0.02 -1.47
N HIS A 92 -9.61 0.75 -1.94
CA HIS A 92 -8.22 0.33 -1.90
C HIS A 92 -7.30 1.56 -1.91
N LEU A 93 -6.08 1.40 -1.41
CA LEU A 93 -5.01 2.40 -1.50
C LEU A 93 -3.76 1.79 -2.11
N VAL A 94 -3.00 2.60 -2.83
CA VAL A 94 -1.75 2.20 -3.48
C VAL A 94 -0.56 2.85 -2.78
N VAL A 95 0.54 2.12 -2.72
CA VAL A 95 1.81 2.58 -2.15
C VAL A 95 2.91 2.52 -3.21
N SER A 96 3.70 3.60 -3.29
CA SER A 96 4.79 3.75 -4.27
C SER A 96 6.10 4.15 -3.60
N ASP A 97 7.21 3.67 -4.16
CA ASP A 97 8.58 3.99 -3.74
C ASP A 97 9.09 5.35 -4.24
N LEU A 98 8.26 6.11 -4.95
CA LEU A 98 8.59 7.40 -5.57
C LEU A 98 9.77 7.34 -6.57
N ASP A 99 9.96 6.22 -7.28
CA ASP A 99 10.99 6.15 -8.31
C ASP A 99 10.70 7.12 -9.48
N PRO A 100 11.56 8.14 -9.74
CA PRO A 100 11.38 9.08 -10.84
C PRO A 100 11.48 8.45 -12.23
N LYS A 101 11.91 7.18 -12.32
CA LYS A 101 11.96 6.43 -13.58
C LYS A 101 10.69 5.62 -13.84
N SER A 102 9.72 5.63 -12.92
CA SER A 102 8.47 4.90 -13.11
C SER A 102 7.60 5.56 -14.18
N GLU A 103 6.80 4.75 -14.86
CA GLU A 103 5.93 5.19 -15.97
C GLU A 103 4.83 6.15 -15.48
N ASP A 104 4.42 6.04 -14.22
CA ASP A 104 3.38 6.87 -13.60
C ASP A 104 3.92 7.90 -12.60
N PHE A 105 5.21 8.26 -12.69
CA PHE A 105 5.80 9.21 -11.75
C PHE A 105 5.07 10.55 -11.67
N ASP A 106 4.74 11.17 -12.82
CA ASP A 106 4.00 12.44 -12.84
C ASP A 106 2.59 12.29 -12.26
N GLN A 107 1.94 11.15 -12.49
CA GLN A 107 0.63 10.84 -11.91
C GLN A 107 0.73 10.68 -10.39
N ILE A 108 1.79 10.07 -9.88
CA ILE A 108 2.05 9.96 -8.43
C ILE A 108 2.23 11.34 -7.81
N LEU A 109 2.98 12.25 -8.46
CA LEU A 109 3.15 13.63 -7.99
C LEU A 109 1.83 14.43 -8.01
N ALA A 110 0.95 14.16 -8.99
CA ALA A 110 -0.36 14.79 -9.10
C ALA A 110 -1.42 14.19 -8.15
N THR A 111 -1.16 13.03 -7.56
CA THR A 111 -2.07 12.37 -6.62
C THR A 111 -1.87 12.91 -5.22
N ARG A 112 -2.94 13.09 -4.45
CA ARG A 112 -2.80 13.48 -3.04
C ARG A 112 -2.15 12.35 -2.25
N TRP A 113 -1.08 12.69 -1.54
CA TRP A 113 -0.42 11.76 -0.61
C TRP A 113 -1.11 11.83 0.74
N ILE A 114 -1.68 10.71 1.18
CA ILE A 114 -2.29 10.59 2.50
C ILE A 114 -1.19 10.58 3.57
N ARG A 115 -0.09 9.87 3.30
CA ARG A 115 1.02 9.69 4.24
C ARG A 115 2.33 9.51 3.48
N VAL A 116 3.37 10.19 3.94
CA VAL A 116 4.77 9.94 3.54
C VAL A 116 5.44 9.18 4.66
N VAL A 117 6.09 8.06 4.35
CA VAL A 117 6.80 7.25 5.34
C VAL A 117 8.29 7.31 5.06
N ASP A 118 9.03 7.83 6.03
CA ASP A 118 10.50 7.90 6.01
C ASP A 118 11.09 6.61 6.60
N ASN A 119 11.86 5.88 5.80
CA ASN A 119 12.54 4.65 6.18
C ASN A 119 13.88 4.90 6.89
N THR A 120 14.48 6.08 6.77
CA THR A 120 15.77 6.40 7.40
C THR A 120 15.66 6.48 8.92
N LEU A 121 14.52 6.92 9.44
CA LEU A 121 14.25 7.03 10.88
C LEU A 121 14.05 5.68 11.58
N ALA A 122 13.80 4.59 10.86
CA ALA A 122 13.66 3.26 11.45
C ALA A 122 15.00 2.67 11.91
N VAL A 123 16.11 3.13 11.31
CA VAL A 123 17.46 2.61 11.59
C VAL A 123 17.97 3.05 12.98
N GLU A 124 17.47 4.17 13.52
CA GLU A 124 17.95 4.70 14.80
C GLU A 124 17.41 3.95 16.03
N SER A 125 16.23 3.33 15.94
CA SER A 125 15.59 2.64 17.07
C SER A 125 16.16 1.24 17.33
N GLU A 126 16.74 0.59 16.32
CA GLU A 126 17.38 -0.73 16.49
C GLU A 126 18.84 -0.58 16.98
N ALA A 127 19.53 0.50 16.62
CA ALA A 127 20.88 0.78 17.08
C ALA A 127 20.97 1.11 18.59
N ARG A 128 19.88 1.57 19.22
CA ARG A 128 19.84 1.88 20.66
C ARG A 128 19.62 0.65 21.56
N ASN A 129 19.19 -0.48 21.02
CA ASN A 129 18.92 -1.70 21.79
C ASN A 129 20.12 -2.68 21.86
N VAL A 130 21.25 -2.36 21.24
CA VAL A 130 22.44 -3.23 21.23
C VAL A 130 23.48 -2.82 22.29
N GLN A 131 23.27 -1.71 23.03
CA GLN A 131 24.21 -1.23 24.05
C GLN A 131 23.78 -1.48 25.50
N VAL A 132 22.76 -2.29 25.75
CA VAL A 132 22.40 -2.72 27.11
C VAL A 132 22.23 -4.24 27.13
N GLY A 133 23.37 -4.93 27.21
CA GLY A 133 23.48 -6.37 27.43
C GLY A 133 24.80 -6.66 28.13
#